data_AF-A0A5R2MSW2-F1
#
_entry.id   AF-A0A5R2MSW2-F1
#
_cell.length_a   1.000
_cell.length_b   1.000
_cell.length_c   1.000
_cell.angle_alpha   90.00
_cell.angle_beta   90.00
_cell.angle_gamma   90.00
#
_symmetry.space_group_name_H-M   'P 1'
#
loop_
_entity.id
_entity.type
_entity.pdbx_description
1 polymer ?
#
loop_
_entity_poly.entity_id
_entity_poly.type
_entity_poly.pdbx_seq_one_letter_code
_entity_poly.pdbx_strand_id
1 'polypeptide(L)'
;PRLTGHGQDGESMTQGSVNAWINDYEEAIAIGRAIGDKVIVISTSTGGSLAAWAATQPGASEGVAAIAFISPNFGVTASGAEILTMPWGKQIAEL
;
A
#
# COMPACT_ATOMS: atom_id res chain seq x y z
N PRO A 1 -3.58 -3.92 -12.26
CA PRO A 1 -3.92 -5.22 -11.62
C PRO A 1 -4.84 -5.02 -10.42
N ARG A 2 -5.41 -6.10 -9.88
CA ARG A 2 -6.14 -6.11 -8.60
C ARG A 2 -5.19 -6.61 -7.52
N LEU A 3 -5.20 -6.00 -6.34
CA LEU A 3 -4.34 -6.42 -5.23
C LEU A 3 -4.52 -7.92 -4.93
N THR A 4 -3.41 -8.59 -4.72
CA THR A 4 -3.29 -10.01 -4.38
C THR A 4 -4.14 -10.32 -3.16
N GLY A 5 -4.80 -11.48 -3.15
CA GLY A 5 -5.96 -11.72 -2.30
C GLY A 5 -7.17 -11.08 -2.95
N HIS A 6 -7.49 -9.82 -2.63
CA HIS A 6 -8.38 -8.96 -3.44
C HIS A 6 -9.79 -9.54 -3.63
N GLY A 7 -10.70 -8.93 -4.42
CA GLY A 7 -12.06 -9.45 -4.68
C GLY A 7 -12.15 -10.87 -5.26
N GLN A 8 -11.98 -11.87 -4.39
CA GLN A 8 -12.10 -13.32 -4.56
C GLN A 8 -12.80 -13.88 -3.30
N ASP A 9 -12.48 -15.11 -2.90
CA ASP A 9 -12.94 -15.73 -1.66
C ASP A 9 -12.04 -15.39 -0.44
N GLY A 10 -12.50 -15.80 0.74
CA GLY A 10 -11.80 -15.56 1.99
C GLY A 10 -10.45 -16.29 2.08
N GLU A 11 -10.33 -17.47 1.46
CA GLU A 11 -9.07 -18.22 1.45
C GLU A 11 -8.01 -17.50 0.61
N SER A 12 -8.37 -16.97 -0.55
CA SER A 12 -7.47 -16.17 -1.39
C SER A 12 -6.93 -14.96 -0.64
N MET A 13 -7.75 -14.32 0.20
CA MET A 13 -7.32 -13.17 0.99
C MET A 13 -6.15 -13.48 1.93
N THR A 14 -6.03 -14.74 2.38
CA THR A 14 -4.89 -15.19 3.23
C THR A 14 -3.56 -15.21 2.48
N GLN A 15 -3.59 -15.21 1.15
CA GLN A 15 -2.38 -15.16 0.30
C GLN A 15 -1.87 -13.72 0.11
N GLY A 16 -2.61 -12.71 0.57
CA GLY A 16 -2.18 -11.33 0.52
C GLY A 16 -0.99 -11.06 1.45
N SER A 17 -0.05 -10.24 0.99
CA SER A 17 1.04 -9.71 1.83
C SER A 17 1.36 -8.29 1.41
N VAL A 18 2.00 -7.51 2.29
CA VAL A 18 2.43 -6.14 1.97
C VAL A 18 3.31 -6.12 0.73
N ASN A 19 4.26 -7.06 0.61
CA ASN A 19 5.13 -7.17 -0.57
C ASN A 19 4.34 -7.45 -1.85
N ALA A 20 3.36 -8.37 -1.80
CA ALA A 20 2.52 -8.65 -2.96
C ALA A 20 1.72 -7.41 -3.38
N TRP A 21 1.12 -6.70 -2.43
CA TRP A 21 0.34 -5.50 -2.71
C TRP A 21 1.18 -4.35 -3.28
N ILE A 22 2.44 -4.22 -2.85
CA ILE A 22 3.38 -3.25 -3.44
C ILE A 22 3.73 -3.62 -4.87
N ASN A 23 4.00 -4.89 -5.15
CA ASN A 23 4.25 -5.35 -6.52
C ASN A 23 3.05 -5.07 -7.43
N ASP A 24 1.82 -5.35 -6.95
CA ASP A 24 0.59 -5.04 -7.70
C ASP A 24 0.43 -3.53 -7.94
N TYR A 25 0.78 -2.70 -6.95
CA TYR A 25 0.75 -1.25 -7.06
C TYR A 25 1.76 -0.73 -8.10
N GLU A 26 3.00 -1.21 -8.06
CA GLU A 26 4.04 -0.85 -9.03
C GLU A 26 3.67 -1.28 -10.46
N GLU A 27 3.11 -2.48 -10.63
CA GLU A 27 2.61 -2.93 -11.93
C GLU A 27 1.48 -2.02 -12.43
N ALA A 28 0.55 -1.60 -11.56
CA ALA A 28 -0.51 -0.66 -11.94
C ALA A 28 0.04 0.69 -12.40
N ILE A 29 1.08 1.21 -11.73
CA ILE A 29 1.76 2.44 -12.15
C ILE A 29 2.49 2.25 -13.48
N ALA A 30 3.21 1.14 -13.65
CA ALA A 30 3.92 0.83 -14.89
C ALA A 30 2.95 0.78 -16.08
N ILE A 31 1.79 0.15 -15.91
CA ILE A 31 0.71 0.16 -16.92
C ILE A 31 0.24 1.60 -17.17
N GLY A 32 -0.03 2.38 -16.12
CA GLY A 32 -0.47 3.77 -16.24
C GLY A 32 0.52 4.63 -17.03
N ARG A 33 1.84 4.47 -16.79
CA ARG A 33 2.91 5.14 -17.54
C ARG A 33 3.00 4.68 -18.98
N ALA A 34 2.74 3.40 -19.25
CA ALA A 34 2.81 2.85 -20.60
C ALA A 34 1.66 3.35 -21.50
N ILE A 35 0.50 3.67 -20.92
CA ILE A 35 -0.72 4.01 -21.67
C ILE A 35 -1.14 5.48 -21.58
N GLY A 36 -0.52 6.28 -20.70
CA GLY A 36 -0.92 7.66 -20.45
C GLY A 36 0.25 8.60 -20.20
N ASP A 37 0.00 9.90 -20.40
CA ASP A 37 1.03 10.94 -20.26
C ASP A 37 1.31 11.31 -18.80
N LYS A 38 0.35 11.08 -17.90
CA LYS A 38 0.44 11.35 -16.47
C LYS A 38 -0.32 10.31 -15.66
N VAL A 39 0.28 9.86 -14.57
CA VAL A 39 -0.35 8.94 -13.62
C VAL A 39 -0.80 9.71 -12.38
N ILE A 40 -2.07 9.58 -12.02
CA ILE A 40 -2.63 10.05 -10.74
C ILE A 40 -3.16 8.82 -10.01
N VAL A 41 -2.72 8.63 -8.77
CA VAL A 41 -3.20 7.54 -7.91
C VAL A 41 -4.37 8.06 -7.08
N ILE A 42 -5.53 7.42 -7.18
CA ILE A 42 -6.66 7.66 -6.29
C ILE A 42 -6.78 6.45 -5.38
N SER A 43 -6.67 6.67 -4.07
CA SER A 43 -6.51 5.62 -3.08
C SER A 43 -7.62 5.66 -2.04
N THR A 44 -7.94 4.51 -1.44
CA THR A 44 -8.99 4.41 -0.41
C THR A 44 -8.60 3.42 0.68
N SER A 45 -8.85 3.77 1.96
CA SER A 45 -8.60 2.88 3.11
C SER A 45 -7.15 2.35 3.12
N THR A 46 -6.95 1.03 3.17
CA THR A 46 -5.64 0.36 3.10
C THR A 46 -4.83 0.76 1.87
N GLY A 47 -5.49 1.01 0.73
CA GLY A 47 -4.82 1.52 -0.46
C GLY A 47 -4.18 2.90 -0.26
N GLY A 48 -4.73 3.71 0.65
CA GLY A 48 -4.16 5.00 1.03
C GLY A 48 -2.86 4.87 1.81
N SER A 49 -2.83 3.99 2.82
CA SER A 49 -1.59 3.70 3.56
C SER A 49 -0.53 3.05 2.68
N LEU A 50 -0.94 2.15 1.78
CA LEU A 50 -0.06 1.55 0.77
C LEU A 50 0.58 2.61 -0.13
N ALA A 51 -0.23 3.50 -0.73
CA ALA A 51 0.25 4.53 -1.63
C ALA A 51 1.14 5.56 -0.91
N ALA A 52 0.80 5.93 0.33
CA ALA A 52 1.62 6.82 1.13
C ALA A 52 2.98 6.20 1.46
N TRP A 53 3.01 4.92 1.85
CA TRP A 53 4.26 4.21 2.10
C TRP A 53 5.10 4.10 0.81
N ALA A 54 4.48 3.69 -0.30
CA ALA A 54 5.16 3.54 -1.59
C ALA A 54 5.78 4.86 -2.08
N ALA A 55 5.13 6.00 -1.83
CA ALA A 55 5.69 7.31 -2.17
C ALA A 55 6.98 7.66 -1.41
N THR A 56 7.27 6.98 -0.30
CA THR A 56 8.53 7.13 0.47
C THR A 56 9.62 6.16 0.04
N GLN A 57 9.30 5.15 -0.76
CA GLN A 57 10.25 4.14 -1.22
C GLN A 57 10.88 4.54 -2.56
N PRO A 58 12.18 4.29 -2.77
CA PRO A 58 12.82 4.53 -4.05
C PRO A 58 12.14 3.75 -5.19
N GLY A 59 11.71 4.45 -6.24
CA GLY A 59 11.16 3.84 -7.46
C GLY A 59 9.70 3.39 -7.41
N ALA A 60 9.16 3.08 -6.23
CA ALA A 60 7.82 2.50 -6.10
C ALA A 60 6.66 3.40 -6.59
N SER A 61 6.87 4.73 -6.65
CA SER A 61 5.92 5.69 -7.23
C SER A 61 6.52 6.51 -8.39
N GLU A 62 7.49 5.95 -9.12
CA GLU A 62 8.13 6.63 -10.25
C GLU A 62 7.07 7.06 -11.30
N GLY A 63 7.11 8.33 -11.70
CA GLY A 63 6.19 8.88 -12.71
C GLY A 63 4.77 9.20 -12.22
N VAL A 64 4.47 9.00 -10.93
CA VAL A 64 3.21 9.45 -10.32
C VAL A 64 3.24 10.97 -10.13
N ALA A 65 2.26 11.67 -10.72
CA ALA A 65 2.16 13.13 -10.65
C ALA A 65 1.44 13.62 -9.40
N ALA A 66 0.49 12.84 -8.88
CA ALA A 66 -0.27 13.16 -7.67
C ALA A 66 -0.90 11.91 -7.05
N ILE A 67 -1.19 11.98 -5.74
CA ILE A 67 -1.95 10.98 -5.00
C ILE A 67 -3.14 11.67 -4.31
N ALA A 68 -4.35 11.19 -4.58
CA ALA A 68 -5.55 11.59 -3.86
C ALA A 68 -5.89 10.52 -2.80
N PHE A 69 -5.96 10.94 -1.54
CA PHE A 69 -6.27 10.06 -0.42
C PHE A 69 -7.74 10.19 -0.01
N ILE A 70 -8.47 9.06 -0.06
CA ILE A 70 -9.85 8.97 0.42
C ILE A 70 -9.86 8.09 1.67
N SER A 71 -10.02 8.69 2.85
CA SER A 71 -10.04 7.97 4.13
C SER A 71 -8.87 7.00 4.32
N PRO A 72 -7.60 7.45 4.23
CA PRO A 72 -6.44 6.58 4.42
C PRO A 72 -6.36 6.08 5.87
N ASN A 73 -5.94 4.83 6.08
CA ASN A 73 -5.87 4.21 7.41
C ASN A 73 -4.44 4.20 8.00
N PHE A 74 -3.90 5.37 8.36
CA PHE A 74 -2.54 5.47 8.89
C PHE A 74 -2.37 4.95 10.34
N GLY A 75 -3.47 4.84 11.08
CA GLY A 75 -3.48 4.34 12.45
C GLY A 75 -4.06 2.94 12.53
N VAL A 76 -3.44 2.08 13.34
CA VAL A 76 -3.98 0.77 13.69
C VAL A 76 -4.86 0.92 14.93
N THR A 77 -6.10 0.45 14.87
CA THR A 77 -7.07 0.60 15.97
C THR A 77 -6.88 -0.40 17.11
N ALA A 78 -5.94 -1.33 16.99
CA ALA A 78 -5.66 -2.33 18.00
C ALA A 78 -5.04 -1.70 19.26
N SER A 79 -5.49 -2.13 20.44
CA SER A 79 -4.92 -1.69 21.71
C SER A 79 -3.42 -1.98 21.76
N GLY A 80 -2.63 -0.99 22.17
CA GLY A 80 -1.17 -1.11 22.22
C GLY A 80 -0.46 -0.97 20.88
N ALA A 81 -1.15 -0.71 19.76
CA ALA A 81 -0.51 -0.51 18.47
C ALA A 81 0.50 0.65 18.47
N GLU A 82 0.32 1.65 19.34
CA GLU A 82 1.26 2.75 19.54
C GLU A 82 2.67 2.25 19.97
N ILE A 83 2.76 1.08 20.62
CA ILE A 83 4.04 0.47 21.00
C ILE A 83 4.89 0.19 19.76
N LEU A 84 4.25 -0.16 18.64
CA LEU A 84 4.94 -0.41 17.37
C LEU A 84 5.54 0.87 16.75
N THR A 85 5.16 2.04 17.25
CA THR A 85 5.70 3.34 16.80
C THR A 85 6.86 3.85 17.67
N MET A 86 7.13 3.18 18.81
CA MET A 86 8.24 3.50 19.70
C MET A 86 9.58 2.97 19.17
N PRO A 87 10.75 3.37 19.74
CA PRO A 87 12.07 2.99 19.22
C PRO A 87 12.34 1.47 19.10
N TRP A 88 11.61 0.63 19.83
CA TRP A 88 11.71 -0.84 19.77
C TRP A 88 10.60 -1.50 18.94
N GLY A 89 9.72 -0.72 18.33
CA GLY A 89 8.50 -1.20 17.70
C GLY A 89 8.76 -2.22 16.59
N LYS A 90 9.85 -2.04 15.83
CA LYS A 90 10.25 -2.98 14.79
C LYS A 90 10.63 -4.34 15.36
N GLN A 91 11.45 -4.38 16.41
CA GLN A 91 11.86 -5.62 17.05
C GLN A 91 10.65 -6.37 17.62
N ILE A 92 9.69 -5.63 18.20
CA ILE A 92 8.45 -6.22 18.72
C ILE A 92 7.57 -6.78 17.60
N ALA A 93 7.51 -6.11 16.45
CA ALA A 93 6.75 -6.57 15.29
C ALA A 93 7.33 -7.82 14.61
N GLU A 94 8.62 -8.08 14.80
CA GLU A 94 9.35 -9.22 14.21
C GLU A 94 9.39 -10.46 15.14
N LEU A 95 8.85 -10.38 16.37
CA LEU A 95 8.67 -11.52 17.28
C LEU A 95 7.56 -12.46 16.79
#